data_AF-A0A401TXE4-F1
#
_entry.id   AF-A0A401TXE4-F1
#
_cell.length_a   1.000
_cell.length_b   1.000
_cell.length_c   1.000
_cell.angle_alpha   90.00
_cell.angle_beta   90.00
_cell.angle_gamma   90.00
#
_symmetry.space_group_name_H-M   'P 1'
#
loop_
_entity.id
_entity.type
_entity.pdbx_description
1 polymer ?
#
loop_
_entity_poly.entity_id
_entity_poly.type
_entity_poly.pdbx_seq_one_letter_code
_entity_poly.pdbx_strand_id
1 'polypeptide(L)' 'CQGGNDRPVLGSNAEILVTNIRLGQQEYSCRGTFFNFGEDIADPAMVMPGTVCGHRKV' A
#
# COMPACT_ATOMS: atom_id res chain seq x y z
N CYS A 1 1.10 -1.76 4.93
CA CYS A 1 0.59 -3.01 5.51
C CYS A 1 1.65 -3.66 6.38
N GLN A 2 1.34 -4.05 7.62
CA GLN A 2 2.24 -4.78 8.52
C GLN A 2 1.80 -6.25 8.55
N GLY A 3 2.15 -7.02 7.51
CA GLY A 3 1.74 -8.42 7.31
C GLY A 3 1.32 -8.77 5.87
N GLY A 4 0.66 -9.92 5.69
CA GLY A 4 0.20 -10.45 4.41
C GLY A 4 1.12 -11.53 3.81
N ASN A 5 0.71 -12.14 2.69
CA ASN A 5 1.49 -13.17 1.99
C ASN A 5 2.57 -12.55 1.09
N ASP A 6 3.63 -13.32 0.83
CA ASP A 6 4.72 -12.97 -0.09
C ASP A 6 4.30 -12.96 -1.57
N ARG A 7 3.08 -13.40 -1.87
CA ARG A 7 2.49 -13.30 -3.20
C ARG A 7 1.16 -12.54 -3.14
N PRO A 8 0.95 -11.53 -4.00
CA PRO A 8 -0.34 -10.88 -4.13
C PRO A 8 -1.44 -11.88 -4.48
N VAL A 9 -2.63 -11.67 -3.92
CA VAL A 9 -3.80 -12.51 -4.21
C VAL A 9 -4.37 -12.18 -5.60
N LEU A 10 -4.26 -10.91 -6.01
CA LEU A 10 -4.73 -10.42 -7.30
C LEU A 10 -3.55 -10.33 -8.26
N GLY A 11 -3.73 -10.86 -9.48
CA GLY A 11 -2.89 -10.59 -10.66
C GLY A 11 -1.44 -11.09 -10.62
N SER A 12 -0.88 -11.37 -11.80
CA SER A 12 0.57 -11.59 -11.98
C SER A 12 1.35 -10.27 -12.09
N ASN A 13 0.67 -9.14 -12.34
CA ASN A 13 1.27 -7.82 -12.56
C ASN A 13 1.34 -6.99 -11.27
N ALA A 14 1.51 -7.68 -10.15
CA ALA A 14 1.48 -7.09 -8.83
C ALA A 14 2.89 -7.16 -8.22
N GLU A 15 3.41 -6.00 -7.84
CA GLU A 15 4.73 -5.88 -7.25
C GLU A 15 4.61 -5.59 -5.76
N ILE A 16 5.42 -6.25 -4.94
CA ILE A 16 5.50 -5.95 -3.51
C ILE A 16 6.62 -4.95 -3.30
N LEU A 17 6.27 -3.78 -2.76
CA LEU A 17 7.23 -2.76 -2.39
C LEU A 17 7.47 -2.81 -0.89
N VAL A 18 8.74 -2.82 -0.51
CA VAL A 18 9.18 -2.68 0.88
C VAL A 18 10.09 -1.48 0.97
N THR A 19 9.74 -0.53 1.82
CA THR A 19 10.53 0.68 2.08
C THR A 19 10.77 0.80 3.57
N ASN A 20 12.00 1.11 3.96
CA ASN A 20 12.34 1.32 5.35
C ASN A 20 12.44 2.82 5.60
N ILE A 21 11.70 3.30 6.59
CA ILE A 21 11.69 4.69 7.01
C ILE A 21 12.19 4.79 8.45
N ARG A 22 12.95 5.85 8.75
CA ARG A 22 13.35 6.17 10.11
C ARG A 22 12.48 7.29 10.65
N LEU A 23 11.87 7.05 11.80
CA LEU A 23 11.10 8.05 12.52
C LEU A 23 11.65 8.16 13.94
N GLY A 24 12.40 9.24 14.19
CA GLY A 24 13.17 9.39 15.42
C GLY A 24 14.28 8.33 15.52
N GLN A 25 14.31 7.59 16.64
CA GLN A 25 15.26 6.50 16.87
C GLN A 25 14.76 5.14 16.38
N GLN A 26 13.53 5.07 15.87
CA GLN A 26 12.90 3.82 15.46
C GLN A 26 12.93 3.67 13.93
N GLU A 27 13.29 2.48 13.46
CA GLU A 27 13.15 2.10 12.05
C GLU A 27 11.85 1.33 11.86
N TYR A 28 11.12 1.68 10.80
CA TYR A 28 9.85 1.07 10.41
C TYR A 28 9.98 0.52 9.00
N SER A 29 9.65 -0.75 8.83
CA SER A 29 9.51 -1.33 7.50
C SER A 29 8.07 -1.18 7.03
N CYS A 30 7.87 -0.43 5.96
CA CYS A 30 6.59 -0.22 5.33
C CYS A 30 6.47 -1.12 4.10
N ARG A 31 5.50 -2.01 4.10
CA ARG A 31 5.22 -2.92 2.98
C ARG A 31 3.91 -2.53 2.28
N GLY A 32 3.89 -2.57 0.95
CA GLY A 32 2.73 -2.31 0.11
C GLY A 32 2.72 -3.20 -1.13
N THR A 33 1.65 -3.10 -1.91
CA THR A 33 1.54 -3.73 -3.23
C THR A 33 1.25 -2.63 -4.25
N PHE A 34 1.80 -2.76 -5.44
CA PHE A 34 1.54 -1.88 -6.58
C PHE A 34 1.04 -2.71 -7.74
N PHE A 35 0.02 -2.19 -8.43
CA PHE A 35 -0.55 -2.81 -9.62
C PHE A 35 -0.43 -1.84 -10.79
N ASN A 36 0.33 -2.24 -11.81
CA ASN A 36 0.44 -1.46 -13.03
C ASN A 36 -0.72 -1.81 -13.99
N PHE A 37 -1.77 -1.00 -13.94
CA PHE A 37 -2.89 -1.05 -14.89
C PHE A 37 -2.86 0.07 -15.94
N GLY A 38 -1.76 0.83 -16.03
CA GLY A 38 -1.70 2.07 -16.82
C GLY A 38 -2.43 3.25 -16.16
N GLU A 39 -2.69 4.31 -16.92
CA GLU A 39 -3.24 5.58 -16.40
C GLU A 39 -4.77 5.59 -16.28
N ASP A 40 -5.46 4.64 -16.92
CA ASP A 40 -6.93 4.63 -16.99
C ASP A 40 -7.59 4.04 -15.74
N ILE A 41 -6.83 3.32 -14.92
CA ILE A 41 -7.33 2.56 -13.76
C ILE A 41 -6.52 2.94 -12.53
N ALA A 42 -7.21 3.42 -11.50
CA ALA A 42 -6.59 3.65 -10.20
C ALA A 42 -6.10 2.32 -9.61
N ASP A 43 -4.87 2.32 -9.10
CA ASP A 43 -4.30 1.17 -8.43
C ASP A 43 -5.20 0.78 -7.22
N PRO A 44 -5.76 -0.45 -7.20
CA PRO A 44 -6.65 -0.92 -6.14
C PRO A 44 -5.95 -1.09 -4.78
N ALA A 45 -4.61 -1.05 -4.73
CA ALA A 45 -3.85 -1.05 -3.49
C ALA A 45 -3.74 0.33 -2.84
N MET A 46 -4.18 1.41 -3.51
CA MET A 46 -4.26 2.72 -2.91
C MET A 46 -5.36 2.79 -1.83
N VAL A 47 -5.27 3.79 -0.97
CA VAL A 47 -6.31 4.06 0.03
C VAL A 47 -7.63 4.35 -0.70
N MET A 48 -8.66 3.56 -0.40
CA MET A 48 -9.95 3.68 -1.08
C MET A 48 -10.70 4.96 -0.68
N PRO A 49 -11.48 5.55 -1.59
CA PRO A 49 -12.36 6.68 -1.26
C PRO A 49 -13.30 6.35 -0.09
N GLY A 50 -13.48 7.32 0.82
CA GLY A 50 -14.29 7.15 2.03
C GLY A 50 -13.54 6.54 3.21
N THR A 51 -12.25 6.21 3.06
CA THR A 51 -11.41 5.76 4.17
C THR A 51 -11.18 6.91 5.16
N VAL A 52 -11.58 6.74 6.41
CA VAL A 52 -11.38 7.75 7.46
C VAL A 52 -9.89 8.12 7.60
N CYS A 53 -9.56 9.39 7.37
CA CYS A 53 -8.19 9.91 7.49
C CYS A 53 -7.99 10.79 8.74
N GLY A 54 -9.04 10.99 9.55
CA GLY A 54 -8.97 11.74 10.79
C GLY A 54 -10.34 11.98 11.41
N HIS A 55 -10.38 12.65 12.57
CA HIS A 55 -11.65 12.93 13.24
C HIS A 55 -12.56 13.79 12.35
N ARG A 56 -13.73 13.23 11.99
CA ARG A 56 -14.70 13.81 11.04
C ARG A 56 -14.11 14.11 9.64
N LYS A 57 -13.12 13.33 9.20
CA LYS A 57 -12.54 13.41 7.86
C LYS A 57 -12.48 12.03 7.21
N VAL A 58 -12.73 12.02 5.91
CA VAL A 58 -12.54 10.90 4.99
C VAL A 58 -11.61 11.31 3.87
#